data_AF-A0A7D9E687-F1
#
_entry.id   AF-A0A7D9E687-F1
#
_cell.length_a   1.000
_cell.length_b   1.000
_cell.length_c   1.000
_cell.angle_alpha   90.00
_cell.angle_beta   90.00
_cell.angle_gamma   90.00
#
_symmetry.space_group_name_H-M   'P 1'
#
loop_
_entity.id
_entity.type
_entity.pdbx_description
1 polymer ?
#
loop_
_entity_poly.entity_id
_entity_poly.type
_entity_poly.pdbx_seq_one_letter_code
_entity_poly.pdbx_strand_id
1 'polypeptide(L)'
;MPGLKVMTVSPHVASKTNYQVIKMLHDRGVVPSLGHDRQADEQEIVDALSVSKTQPCHITHLYNVSKFHHRNPGLVNFGLLDSYPSLSKYDDVVAPTVELIGDMIHVHPLAVKLVLSSRSWDQIAFVTDCVAHRSQAHRTITYDGRQIKVDKENNVVKSCDDDTLVGSCCTMLDIFNSLINVLNVPVGKAFMMLSENPARFAKLNNVGTIEVGKDANLVMFDHNYNLMKTFVDGRMAFRTSLCRKKSVVSTESFDESFNM
;
A
#
# COMPACT_ATOMS: atom_id res chain seq x y z
N MET A 1 -21.82 3.67 0.54
CA MET A 1 -20.40 3.58 0.93
C MET A 1 -19.86 5.01 1.11
N PRO A 2 -19.05 5.31 2.15
CA PRO A 2 -18.51 6.66 2.34
C PRO A 2 -17.55 7.02 1.20
N GLY A 3 -17.49 8.31 0.86
CA GLY A 3 -16.56 8.85 -0.14
C GLY A 3 -15.11 8.86 0.36
N LEU A 4 -14.91 9.07 1.65
CA LEU A 4 -13.63 8.86 2.34
C LEU A 4 -13.53 7.39 2.78
N LYS A 5 -12.40 6.73 2.49
CA LYS A 5 -12.18 5.31 2.83
C LYS A 5 -11.24 5.10 3.99
N VAL A 6 -10.15 5.86 4.00
CA VAL A 6 -9.06 5.78 4.99
C VAL A 6 -8.69 7.20 5.38
N MET A 7 -8.36 7.42 6.65
CA MET A 7 -7.84 8.71 7.12
C MET A 7 -6.65 8.49 8.05
N THR A 8 -5.52 9.11 7.73
CA THR A 8 -4.33 9.09 8.59
C THR A 8 -4.52 10.03 9.79
N VAL A 9 -4.24 9.52 10.98
CA VAL A 9 -4.35 10.22 12.26
C VAL A 9 -3.11 9.91 13.12
N SER A 10 -2.55 10.92 13.77
CA SER A 10 -1.50 10.73 14.78
C SER A 10 -2.15 10.25 16.09
N PRO A 11 -1.76 9.08 16.66
CA PRO A 11 -2.24 8.64 17.96
C PRO A 11 -1.95 9.63 19.09
N HIS A 12 -0.77 10.27 19.10
CA HIS A 12 -0.42 11.31 20.09
C HIS A 12 -1.32 12.55 20.01
N VAL A 13 -1.78 12.93 18.82
CA VAL A 13 -2.76 14.01 18.67
C VAL A 13 -4.15 13.54 19.08
N ALA A 14 -4.53 12.31 18.71
CA ALA A 14 -5.82 11.73 19.04
C ALA A 14 -6.03 11.55 20.56
N SER A 15 -4.97 11.21 21.30
CA SER A 15 -5.00 11.04 22.77
C SER A 15 -5.51 12.28 23.50
N LYS A 16 -5.19 13.48 22.98
CA LYS A 16 -5.62 14.79 23.52
C LYS A 16 -7.14 14.99 23.49
N THR A 17 -7.85 14.20 22.70
CA THR A 17 -9.32 14.22 22.59
C THR A 17 -9.93 12.88 22.96
N ASN A 18 -9.22 12.05 23.74
CA ASN A 18 -9.65 10.70 24.11
C ASN A 18 -10.07 9.86 22.89
N TYR A 19 -9.28 9.95 21.80
CA TYR A 19 -9.43 9.18 20.57
C TYR A 19 -10.80 9.33 19.87
N GLN A 20 -11.53 10.43 20.13
CA GLN A 20 -12.84 10.68 19.53
C GLN A 20 -12.84 10.61 17.99
N VAL A 21 -11.78 11.09 17.35
CA VAL A 21 -11.64 11.02 15.89
C VAL A 21 -11.55 9.57 15.37
N ILE A 22 -10.80 8.70 16.05
CA ILE A 22 -10.65 7.28 15.68
C ILE A 22 -12.00 6.58 15.81
N LYS A 23 -12.70 6.80 16.94
CA LYS A 23 -14.05 6.28 17.16
C LYS A 23 -15.01 6.74 16.07
N MET A 24 -15.02 8.04 15.76
CA MET A 24 -15.87 8.64 14.74
C MET A 24 -15.63 8.03 13.34
N LEU A 25 -14.38 7.73 13.00
CA LEU A 25 -14.01 7.09 11.72
C LEU A 25 -14.58 5.67 11.64
N HIS A 26 -14.36 4.84 12.68
CA HIS A 26 -14.95 3.50 12.75
C HIS A 26 -16.47 3.52 12.65
N ASP A 27 -17.14 4.39 13.41
CA ASP A 27 -18.61 4.54 13.39
C ASP A 27 -19.15 4.91 12.00
N ARG A 28 -18.35 5.61 11.18
CA ARG A 28 -18.68 6.00 9.80
C ARG A 28 -18.22 5.00 8.75
N GLY A 29 -17.61 3.89 9.16
CA GLY A 29 -17.06 2.88 8.27
C GLY A 29 -15.80 3.33 7.53
N VAL A 30 -15.15 4.42 7.95
CA VAL A 30 -13.85 4.87 7.46
C VAL A 30 -12.76 4.20 8.29
N VAL A 31 -11.68 3.72 7.65
CA VAL A 31 -10.57 3.09 8.37
C VAL A 31 -9.64 4.16 8.95
N PRO A 32 -9.49 4.24 10.27
CA PRO A 32 -8.43 5.06 10.86
C PRO A 32 -7.07 4.41 10.57
N SER A 33 -6.16 5.19 9.99
CA SER A 33 -4.78 4.79 9.78
C SER A 33 -3.87 5.57 10.72
N LEU A 34 -3.04 4.89 11.50
CA LEU A 34 -2.10 5.53 12.41
C LEU A 34 -0.83 5.88 11.65
N GLY A 35 -0.40 7.14 11.71
CA GLY A 35 0.78 7.58 10.97
C GLY A 35 1.15 9.03 11.25
N HIS A 36 2.26 9.47 10.66
CA HIS A 36 2.83 10.81 10.88
C HIS A 36 3.04 11.13 12.36
N ASP A 37 3.52 10.16 13.12
CA ASP A 37 3.68 10.26 14.56
C ASP A 37 5.01 9.64 15.03
N ARG A 38 5.89 10.50 15.55
CA ARG A 38 7.16 10.11 16.18
C ARG A 38 7.14 10.26 17.71
N GLN A 39 6.04 10.77 18.26
CA GLN A 39 5.91 11.17 19.66
C GLN A 39 5.10 10.18 20.47
N ALA A 40 4.12 9.51 19.85
CA ALA A 40 3.23 8.60 20.54
C ALA A 40 3.99 7.55 21.34
N ASP A 41 3.63 7.45 22.61
CA ASP A 41 4.15 6.40 23.48
C ASP A 41 3.38 5.09 23.31
N GLU A 42 3.83 4.06 24.02
CA GLU A 42 3.23 2.74 23.97
C GLU A 42 1.74 2.76 24.34
N GLN A 43 1.36 3.53 25.37
CA GLN A 43 -0.01 3.56 25.86
C GLN A 43 -0.91 4.27 24.86
N GLU A 44 -0.45 5.38 24.28
CA GLU A 44 -1.21 6.12 23.26
C GLU A 44 -1.48 5.28 22.01
N ILE A 45 -0.54 4.43 21.62
CA ILE A 45 -0.71 3.50 20.48
C ILE A 45 -1.67 2.36 20.86
N VAL A 46 -1.49 1.75 22.03
CA VAL A 46 -2.36 0.69 22.55
C VAL A 46 -3.81 1.18 22.62
N ASP A 47 -4.05 2.33 23.22
CA ASP A 47 -5.38 2.91 23.37
C ASP A 47 -6.01 3.17 21.99
N ALA A 48 -5.25 3.75 21.06
CA ALA A 48 -5.71 4.02 19.69
C ALA A 48 -6.12 2.73 18.95
N LEU A 49 -5.34 1.66 19.08
CA LEU A 49 -5.63 0.35 18.48
C LEU A 49 -6.77 -0.40 19.21
N SER A 50 -7.04 -0.04 20.47
CA SER A 50 -8.09 -0.68 21.30
C SER A 50 -9.44 0.05 21.24
N VAL A 51 -9.54 1.18 20.52
CA VAL A 51 -10.81 1.92 20.33
C VAL A 51 -11.92 1.01 19.76
N SER A 52 -11.55 0.05 18.91
CA SER A 52 -12.47 -0.91 18.32
C SER A 52 -11.98 -2.34 18.54
N LYS A 53 -12.82 -3.17 19.16
CA LYS A 53 -12.51 -4.60 19.41
C LYS A 53 -12.67 -5.50 18.19
N THR A 54 -13.24 -4.99 17.10
CA THR A 54 -13.64 -5.81 15.94
C THR A 54 -13.16 -5.26 14.60
N GLN A 55 -12.81 -3.97 14.54
CA GLN A 55 -12.34 -3.35 13.31
C GLN A 55 -10.89 -2.92 13.48
N PRO A 56 -9.96 -3.47 12.69
CA PRO A 56 -8.56 -3.08 12.79
C PRO A 56 -8.37 -1.65 12.30
N CYS A 57 -7.39 -0.97 12.90
CA CYS A 57 -6.77 0.21 12.30
C CYS A 57 -5.87 -0.19 11.12
N HIS A 58 -5.36 0.81 10.42
CA HIS A 58 -4.25 0.69 9.47
C HIS A 58 -3.00 1.41 10.03
N ILE A 59 -1.82 1.18 9.48
CA ILE A 59 -0.62 2.00 9.71
C ILE A 59 -0.13 2.51 8.37
N THR A 60 -0.11 3.84 8.23
CA THR A 60 0.33 4.54 7.02
C THR A 60 1.84 4.39 6.86
N HIS A 61 2.27 4.08 5.63
CA HIS A 61 3.66 3.98 5.15
C HIS A 61 4.71 3.58 6.21
N LEU A 62 4.50 2.43 6.87
CA LEU A 62 5.32 1.88 7.96
C LEU A 62 6.83 2.19 7.80
N TYR A 63 7.47 2.59 8.90
CA TYR A 63 8.82 3.20 9.02
C TYR A 63 8.89 4.71 8.73
N ASN A 64 8.07 5.23 7.81
CA ASN A 64 8.13 6.64 7.44
C ASN A 64 7.38 7.49 8.46
N VAL A 65 7.97 8.65 8.82
CA VAL A 65 7.44 9.58 9.83
C VAL A 65 6.94 8.87 11.11
N SER A 66 7.65 7.82 11.52
CA SER A 66 7.33 6.98 12.67
C SER A 66 8.61 6.52 13.37
N LYS A 67 8.48 5.81 14.50
CA LYS A 67 9.61 5.39 15.34
C LYS A 67 9.59 3.89 15.60
N PHE A 68 10.77 3.28 15.53
CA PHE A 68 11.09 1.99 16.13
C PHE A 68 12.04 2.18 17.30
N HIS A 69 11.84 1.47 18.41
CA HIS A 69 12.85 1.38 19.47
C HIS A 69 12.63 0.12 20.32
N HIS A 70 13.72 -0.51 20.76
CA HIS A 70 13.64 -1.78 21.50
C HIS A 70 13.17 -1.62 22.96
N ARG A 71 13.36 -0.45 23.59
CA ARG A 71 12.89 -0.16 24.97
C ARG A 71 11.62 0.70 25.06
N ASN A 72 11.36 1.50 24.03
CA ASN A 72 10.34 2.55 24.04
C ASN A 72 9.54 2.41 22.73
N PRO A 73 8.72 1.34 22.61
CA PRO A 73 8.14 0.92 21.35
C PRO A 73 7.29 2.04 20.74
N GLY A 74 7.42 2.24 19.43
CA GLY A 74 6.61 3.18 18.66
C GLY A 74 5.80 2.47 17.57
N LEU A 75 5.16 3.23 16.68
CA LEU A 75 4.29 2.68 15.62
C LEU A 75 4.96 1.58 14.79
N VAL A 76 6.27 1.63 14.57
CA VAL A 76 6.98 0.59 13.82
C VAL A 76 7.02 -0.74 14.58
N ASN A 77 7.18 -0.71 15.92
CA ASN A 77 7.12 -1.93 16.73
C ASN A 77 5.74 -2.59 16.62
N PHE A 78 4.67 -1.80 16.70
CA PHE A 78 3.30 -2.29 16.59
C PHE A 78 2.96 -2.77 15.18
N GLY A 79 3.46 -2.06 14.16
CA GLY A 79 3.26 -2.40 12.76
C GLY A 79 4.12 -3.56 12.26
N LEU A 80 5.13 -4.02 13.00
CA LEU A 80 5.91 -5.20 12.61
C LEU A 80 5.26 -6.54 12.95
N LEU A 81 4.26 -6.53 13.83
CA LEU A 81 3.66 -7.74 14.40
C LEU A 81 2.17 -7.83 14.08
N ASP A 82 1.70 -9.04 13.74
CA ASP A 82 0.28 -9.35 13.56
C ASP A 82 -0.37 -9.95 14.83
N SER A 83 0.40 -10.08 15.92
CA SER A 83 -0.05 -10.44 17.26
C SER A 83 0.87 -9.82 18.33
N TYR A 84 0.36 -9.63 19.54
CA TYR A 84 1.09 -8.97 20.63
C TYR A 84 1.36 -9.91 21.82
N PRO A 85 2.36 -9.61 22.68
CA PRO A 85 2.64 -10.42 23.86
C PRO A 85 1.43 -10.56 24.78
N SER A 86 1.34 -11.69 25.50
CA SER A 86 0.28 -11.96 26.49
C SER A 86 0.50 -11.16 27.78
N LEU A 87 0.39 -9.84 27.68
CA LEU A 87 0.41 -8.88 28.78
C LEU A 87 -0.92 -8.13 28.78
N SER A 88 -1.47 -7.88 29.97
CA SER A 88 -2.83 -7.32 30.13
C SER A 88 -3.09 -6.02 29.36
N LYS A 89 -2.06 -5.21 29.14
CA LYS A 89 -2.15 -3.97 28.34
C LYS A 89 -2.47 -4.22 26.85
N TYR A 90 -2.25 -5.42 26.33
CA TYR A 90 -2.48 -5.75 24.92
C TYR A 90 -3.71 -6.63 24.70
N ASP A 91 -4.45 -7.03 25.74
CA ASP A 91 -5.55 -8.00 25.66
C ASP A 91 -6.67 -7.55 24.70
N ASP A 92 -6.92 -6.25 24.64
CA ASP A 92 -7.96 -5.63 23.81
C ASP A 92 -7.43 -5.07 22.48
N VAL A 93 -6.14 -5.26 22.18
CA VAL A 93 -5.51 -4.66 21.00
C VAL A 93 -5.80 -5.51 19.76
N VAL A 94 -6.46 -4.91 18.78
CA VAL A 94 -6.59 -5.48 17.43
C VAL A 94 -5.36 -5.09 16.62
N ALA A 95 -4.61 -6.08 16.13
CA ALA A 95 -3.45 -5.83 15.29
C ALA A 95 -3.84 -5.03 14.02
N PRO A 96 -3.14 -3.94 13.72
CA PRO A 96 -3.45 -3.13 12.56
C PRO A 96 -2.96 -3.81 11.29
N THR A 97 -3.61 -3.49 10.17
CA THR A 97 -3.03 -3.72 8.84
C THR A 97 -1.96 -2.67 8.56
N VAL A 98 -1.03 -2.91 7.63
CA VAL A 98 0.06 -1.97 7.34
C VAL A 98 0.24 -1.74 5.85
N GLU A 99 0.71 -0.55 5.48
CA GLU A 99 1.22 -0.28 4.14
C GLU A 99 2.69 0.12 4.13
N LEU A 100 3.39 -0.19 3.03
CA LEU A 100 4.78 0.17 2.80
C LEU A 100 4.90 0.94 1.48
N ILE A 101 5.77 1.96 1.45
CA ILE A 101 6.18 2.58 0.19
C ILE A 101 7.12 1.63 -0.54
N GLY A 102 6.67 1.12 -1.70
CA GLY A 102 7.33 0.01 -2.40
C GLY A 102 8.48 0.38 -3.33
N ASP A 103 9.05 1.57 -3.20
CA ASP A 103 10.13 2.07 -4.09
C ASP A 103 11.54 1.60 -3.70
N MET A 104 11.65 0.85 -2.60
CA MET A 104 12.90 0.34 -2.03
C MET A 104 13.87 1.42 -1.52
N ILE A 105 13.41 2.66 -1.38
CA ILE A 105 14.23 3.81 -1.00
C ILE A 105 13.69 4.45 0.26
N HIS A 106 12.37 4.70 0.32
CA HIS A 106 11.71 5.08 1.56
C HIS A 106 11.90 3.99 2.63
N VAL A 107 11.89 2.72 2.18
CA VAL A 107 12.15 1.56 3.04
C VAL A 107 13.21 0.70 2.37
N HIS A 108 14.35 0.53 3.06
CA HIS A 108 15.44 -0.31 2.59
C HIS A 108 14.95 -1.75 2.33
N PRO A 109 15.42 -2.46 1.27
CA PRO A 109 14.96 -3.81 0.95
C PRO A 109 15.00 -4.81 2.12
N LEU A 110 16.04 -4.73 2.97
CA LEU A 110 16.14 -5.55 4.18
C LEU A 110 14.99 -5.30 5.17
N ALA A 111 14.60 -4.04 5.36
CA ALA A 111 13.49 -3.67 6.24
C ALA A 111 12.14 -4.11 5.65
N VAL A 112 11.96 -4.01 4.33
CA VAL A 112 10.79 -4.59 3.64
C VAL A 112 10.75 -6.10 3.88
N LYS A 113 11.88 -6.81 3.71
CA LYS A 113 11.97 -8.25 3.93
C LYS A 113 11.66 -8.64 5.37
N LEU A 114 12.05 -7.81 6.35
CA LEU A 114 11.69 -8.00 7.75
C LEU A 114 10.17 -8.00 7.93
N VAL A 115 9.46 -6.98 7.42
CA VAL A 115 8.00 -6.91 7.51
C VAL A 115 7.33 -8.13 6.85
N LEU A 116 7.77 -8.50 5.65
CA LEU A 116 7.27 -9.69 4.95
C LEU A 116 7.53 -11.02 5.68
N SER A 117 8.51 -11.04 6.58
CA SER A 117 8.86 -12.23 7.37
C SER A 117 8.20 -12.23 8.76
N SER A 118 7.84 -11.06 9.27
CA SER A 118 7.27 -10.89 10.62
C SER A 118 5.74 -10.83 10.63
N ARG A 119 5.09 -10.75 9.46
CA ARG A 119 3.63 -10.64 9.35
C ARG A 119 3.08 -11.57 8.28
N SER A 120 1.83 -11.96 8.48
CA SER A 120 1.02 -12.59 7.45
C SER A 120 0.79 -11.63 6.28
N TRP A 121 0.94 -12.12 5.05
CA TRP A 121 1.01 -11.26 3.85
C TRP A 121 -0.34 -10.65 3.49
N ASP A 122 -1.44 -11.23 3.95
CA ASP A 122 -2.77 -10.65 3.90
C ASP A 122 -2.88 -9.40 4.80
N GLN A 123 -1.95 -9.13 5.71
CA GLN A 123 -1.99 -7.94 6.56
C GLN A 123 -1.13 -6.77 6.02
N ILE A 124 -0.61 -6.90 4.80
CA ILE A 124 0.34 -5.95 4.19
C ILE A 124 -0.21 -5.41 2.87
N ALA A 125 -0.13 -4.10 2.67
CA ALA A 125 -0.30 -3.44 1.39
C ALA A 125 1.02 -2.78 0.94
N PHE A 126 1.20 -2.61 -0.36
CA PHE A 126 2.17 -1.66 -0.87
C PHE A 126 1.48 -0.49 -1.55
N VAL A 127 2.00 0.70 -1.28
CA VAL A 127 1.56 1.97 -1.86
C VAL A 127 2.71 2.65 -2.56
N THR A 128 2.38 3.56 -3.47
CA THR A 128 3.38 4.40 -4.12
C THR A 128 3.75 5.60 -3.28
N ASP A 129 2.80 6.17 -2.54
CA ASP A 129 2.91 7.54 -2.00
C ASP A 129 3.40 8.55 -3.06
N CYS A 130 2.95 8.35 -4.31
CA CYS A 130 3.44 9.10 -5.46
C CYS A 130 2.80 10.49 -5.49
N VAL A 131 3.65 11.53 -5.50
CA VAL A 131 3.20 12.94 -5.55
C VAL A 131 3.56 13.63 -6.87
N ALA A 132 4.42 13.01 -7.69
CA ALA A 132 4.85 13.55 -8.97
C ALA A 132 5.12 12.44 -9.99
N HIS A 133 4.92 12.73 -11.27
CA HIS A 133 5.23 11.80 -12.34
C HIS A 133 6.70 11.91 -12.76
N ARG A 134 7.35 10.79 -13.09
CA ARG A 134 8.76 10.72 -13.53
C ARG A 134 9.10 11.65 -14.70
N SER A 135 8.13 11.97 -15.56
CA SER A 135 8.34 12.89 -16.69
C SER A 135 8.57 14.35 -16.27
N GLN A 136 8.33 14.67 -14.99
CA GLN A 136 8.49 16.02 -14.45
C GLN A 136 9.90 16.29 -13.89
N ALA A 137 10.83 15.34 -14.03
CA ALA A 137 12.22 15.42 -13.55
C ALA A 137 13.01 16.67 -13.96
N HIS A 138 12.63 17.33 -15.05
CA HIS A 138 13.33 18.52 -15.56
C HIS A 138 12.82 19.84 -14.97
N ARG A 139 11.92 19.80 -13.98
CA ARG A 139 11.29 21.01 -13.43
C ARG A 139 11.17 20.91 -11.92
N THR A 140 11.33 22.04 -11.25
CA THR A 140 10.82 22.21 -9.89
C THR A 140 9.29 22.28 -9.95
N ILE A 141 8.64 21.58 -9.03
CA ILE A 141 7.17 21.51 -8.92
C ILE A 141 6.77 22.07 -7.56
N THR A 142 5.63 22.75 -7.48
CA THR A 142 5.04 23.13 -6.20
C THR A 142 4.11 22.02 -5.71
N TYR A 143 4.37 21.49 -4.52
CA TYR A 143 3.51 20.52 -3.83
C TYR A 143 3.24 21.01 -2.41
N ASP A 144 1.97 21.26 -2.07
CA ASP A 144 1.54 21.80 -0.78
C ASP A 144 2.35 23.02 -0.31
N GLY A 145 2.57 23.97 -1.24
CA GLY A 145 3.36 25.17 -0.99
C GLY A 145 4.88 24.98 -0.95
N ARG A 146 5.39 23.74 -1.02
CA ARG A 146 6.83 23.43 -1.04
C ARG A 146 7.34 23.28 -2.46
N GLN A 147 8.58 23.70 -2.69
CA GLN A 147 9.29 23.40 -3.94
C GLN A 147 9.91 22.00 -3.85
N ILE A 148 9.59 21.15 -4.81
CA ILE A 148 10.10 19.78 -4.89
C ILE A 148 10.83 19.53 -6.21
N LYS A 149 11.84 18.66 -6.16
CA LYS A 149 12.57 18.14 -7.32
C LYS A 149 12.35 16.64 -7.45
N VAL A 150 12.16 16.18 -8.69
CA VAL A 150 11.99 14.76 -9.01
C VAL A 150 13.32 14.21 -9.50
N ASP A 151 13.89 13.27 -8.74
CA ASP A 151 15.05 12.49 -9.16
C ASP A 151 14.54 11.19 -9.81
N LYS A 152 14.52 11.20 -11.14
CA LYS A 152 14.03 10.07 -11.93
C LYS A 152 14.93 8.84 -11.85
N GLU A 153 16.24 9.03 -11.66
CA GLU A 153 17.20 7.92 -11.62
C GLU A 153 16.96 7.08 -10.37
N ASN A 154 16.67 7.77 -9.26
CA ASN A 154 16.39 7.15 -7.98
C ASN A 154 14.90 7.07 -7.66
N ASN A 155 13.98 7.42 -8.55
CA ASN A 155 12.52 7.39 -8.27
C ASN A 155 12.04 8.15 -7.03
N VAL A 156 12.82 9.12 -6.54
CA VAL A 156 12.48 9.88 -5.34
C VAL A 156 12.08 11.30 -5.67
N VAL A 157 11.28 11.87 -4.77
CA VAL A 157 10.93 13.28 -4.79
C VAL A 157 11.49 13.89 -3.52
N LYS A 158 12.21 15.00 -3.66
CA LYS A 158 12.86 15.69 -2.54
C LYS A 158 12.43 17.13 -2.48
N SER A 159 12.31 17.65 -1.28
CA SER A 159 12.23 19.09 -1.01
C SER A 159 13.48 19.79 -1.55
N CYS A 160 13.30 20.94 -2.18
CA CYS A 160 14.41 21.78 -2.63
C CYS A 160 15.12 22.48 -1.47
N ASP A 161 14.45 22.64 -0.33
CA ASP A 161 14.96 23.44 0.80
C ASP A 161 15.91 22.63 1.69
N ASP A 162 15.62 21.34 1.91
CA ASP A 162 16.27 20.52 2.93
C ASP A 162 16.53 19.06 2.50
N ASP A 163 16.30 18.72 1.23
CA ASP A 163 16.47 17.36 0.67
C ASP A 163 15.62 16.25 1.34
N THR A 164 14.68 16.62 2.20
CA THR A 164 13.71 15.69 2.81
C THR A 164 12.90 15.00 1.72
N LEU A 165 12.63 13.69 1.86
CA LEU A 165 11.75 12.96 0.96
C LEU A 165 10.32 13.51 1.05
N VAL A 166 9.72 13.82 -0.10
CA VAL A 166 8.35 14.34 -0.22
C VAL A 166 7.59 13.41 -1.14
N GLY A 167 7.17 12.26 -0.61
CA GLY A 167 6.57 11.18 -1.39
C GLY A 167 7.53 10.58 -2.42
N SER A 168 6.98 9.82 -3.36
CA SER A 168 7.74 9.16 -4.43
C SER A 168 7.32 9.63 -5.83
N CYS A 169 8.01 9.11 -6.85
CA CYS A 169 7.51 9.09 -8.23
C CYS A 169 7.42 7.65 -8.78
N CYS A 170 7.32 6.68 -7.87
CA CYS A 170 7.25 5.25 -8.16
C CYS A 170 5.85 4.86 -8.65
N THR A 171 5.77 3.94 -9.61
CA THR A 171 4.50 3.37 -10.09
C THR A 171 4.22 2.01 -9.44
N MET A 172 2.96 1.56 -9.43
CA MET A 172 2.62 0.21 -8.98
C MET A 172 3.35 -0.89 -9.76
N LEU A 173 3.72 -0.64 -11.03
CA LEU A 173 4.49 -1.58 -11.83
C LEU A 173 5.94 -1.68 -11.35
N ASP A 174 6.54 -0.57 -10.92
CA ASP A 174 7.89 -0.59 -10.34
C ASP A 174 7.91 -1.36 -9.03
N ILE A 175 6.90 -1.15 -8.17
CA ILE A 175 6.74 -1.91 -6.93
C ILE A 175 6.59 -3.40 -7.21
N PHE A 176 5.72 -3.76 -8.15
CA PHE A 176 5.55 -5.15 -8.57
C PHE A 176 6.88 -5.77 -9.02
N ASN A 177 7.64 -5.09 -9.87
CA ASN A 177 8.94 -5.56 -10.34
C ASN A 177 9.95 -5.73 -9.19
N SER A 178 9.97 -4.81 -8.21
CA SER A 178 10.81 -4.93 -7.01
C SER A 178 10.42 -6.14 -6.16
N LEU A 179 9.12 -6.38 -5.97
CA LEU A 179 8.63 -7.52 -5.21
C LEU A 179 9.09 -8.85 -5.82
N ILE A 180 8.93 -9.00 -7.14
CA ILE A 180 9.29 -10.24 -7.83
C ILE A 180 10.82 -10.39 -7.94
N ASN A 181 11.52 -9.39 -8.47
CA ASN A 181 12.91 -9.53 -8.89
C ASN A 181 13.93 -9.26 -7.78
N VAL A 182 13.59 -8.42 -6.79
CA VAL A 182 14.51 -8.06 -5.70
C VAL A 182 14.18 -8.85 -4.42
N LEU A 183 12.90 -8.94 -4.08
CA LEU A 183 12.46 -9.54 -2.82
C LEU A 183 12.06 -11.01 -2.94
N ASN A 184 12.01 -11.54 -4.16
CA ASN A 184 11.63 -12.92 -4.49
C ASN A 184 10.26 -13.31 -3.93
N VAL A 185 9.31 -12.38 -4.01
CA VAL A 185 7.91 -12.57 -3.59
C VAL A 185 7.18 -13.40 -4.65
N PRO A 186 6.48 -14.49 -4.29
CA PRO A 186 5.64 -15.21 -5.24
C PRO A 186 4.58 -14.30 -5.86
N VAL A 187 4.30 -14.48 -7.15
CA VAL A 187 3.46 -13.55 -7.93
C VAL A 187 2.05 -13.37 -7.38
N GLY A 188 1.35 -14.46 -7.06
CA GLY A 188 0.00 -14.38 -6.50
C GLY A 188 -0.03 -13.61 -5.19
N LYS A 189 1.05 -13.72 -4.41
CA LYS A 189 1.22 -12.98 -3.17
C LYS A 189 1.62 -11.52 -3.37
N ALA A 190 2.36 -11.19 -4.43
CA ALA A 190 2.56 -9.80 -4.83
C ALA A 190 1.23 -9.12 -5.19
N PHE A 191 0.38 -9.77 -6.00
CA PHE A 191 -0.96 -9.24 -6.32
C PHE A 191 -1.89 -9.16 -5.11
N MET A 192 -1.78 -10.09 -4.15
CA MET A 192 -2.47 -9.98 -2.87
C MET A 192 -2.15 -8.64 -2.19
N MET A 193 -0.87 -8.29 -2.08
CA MET A 193 -0.44 -7.05 -1.40
C MET A 193 -0.62 -5.77 -2.26
N LEU A 194 -0.75 -5.89 -3.58
CA LEU A 194 -0.91 -4.75 -4.50
C LEU A 194 -2.37 -4.48 -4.90
N SER A 195 -3.28 -5.44 -4.70
CA SER A 195 -4.66 -5.35 -5.20
C SER A 195 -5.69 -5.82 -4.16
N GLU A 196 -5.63 -7.09 -3.77
CA GLU A 196 -6.64 -7.70 -2.88
C GLU A 196 -6.66 -7.03 -1.51
N ASN A 197 -5.49 -6.89 -0.86
CA ASN A 197 -5.37 -6.32 0.47
C ASN A 197 -5.75 -4.84 0.50
N PRO A 198 -5.22 -3.95 -0.37
CA PRO A 198 -5.68 -2.56 -0.42
C PRO A 198 -7.19 -2.44 -0.64
N ALA A 199 -7.79 -3.25 -1.52
CA ALA A 199 -9.23 -3.26 -1.73
C ALA A 199 -9.99 -3.66 -0.46
N ARG A 200 -9.55 -4.72 0.22
CA ARG A 200 -10.16 -5.19 1.47
C ARG A 200 -10.01 -4.17 2.60
N PHE A 201 -8.82 -3.58 2.77
CA PHE A 201 -8.56 -2.55 3.78
C PHE A 201 -9.46 -1.34 3.55
N ALA A 202 -9.61 -0.90 2.30
CA ALA A 202 -10.49 0.20 1.92
C ALA A 202 -11.98 -0.18 1.82
N LYS A 203 -12.35 -1.44 2.13
CA LYS A 203 -13.71 -1.99 2.07
C LYS A 203 -14.35 -1.84 0.67
N LEU A 204 -13.55 -2.09 -0.37
CA LEU A 204 -13.94 -2.06 -1.78
C LEU A 204 -14.26 -3.48 -2.26
N ASN A 205 -15.53 -3.85 -2.27
CA ASN A 205 -15.94 -5.24 -2.50
C ASN A 205 -15.89 -5.68 -3.98
N ASN A 206 -15.99 -4.73 -4.92
CA ASN A 206 -16.12 -5.03 -6.36
C ASN A 206 -14.78 -5.11 -7.10
N VAL A 207 -13.65 -4.95 -6.40
CA VAL A 207 -12.30 -4.94 -7.00
C VAL A 207 -11.32 -5.75 -6.13
N GLY A 208 -10.09 -5.90 -6.60
CA GLY A 208 -8.98 -6.52 -5.84
C GLY A 208 -8.72 -7.98 -6.19
N THR A 209 -9.71 -8.70 -6.72
CA THR A 209 -9.59 -10.10 -7.15
C THR A 209 -10.35 -10.35 -8.45
N ILE A 210 -10.05 -11.47 -9.12
CA ILE A 210 -10.73 -11.89 -10.36
C ILE A 210 -11.81 -12.91 -9.98
N GLU A 211 -13.04 -12.43 -9.82
CA GLU A 211 -14.20 -13.23 -9.44
C GLU A 211 -15.43 -12.80 -10.24
N VAL A 212 -16.35 -13.74 -10.49
CA VAL A 212 -17.62 -13.44 -11.17
C VAL A 212 -18.41 -12.42 -10.35
N GLY A 213 -18.87 -11.36 -11.02
CA GLY A 213 -19.64 -10.27 -10.40
C GLY A 213 -18.82 -9.06 -9.95
N LYS A 214 -17.48 -9.11 -10.04
CA LYS A 214 -16.59 -7.96 -9.78
C LYS A 214 -16.33 -7.14 -11.05
N ASP A 215 -15.87 -5.90 -10.85
CA ASP A 215 -15.53 -4.99 -11.95
C ASP A 215 -14.34 -5.56 -12.74
N ALA A 216 -14.41 -5.48 -14.07
CA ALA A 216 -13.36 -5.98 -14.97
C ALA A 216 -12.16 -5.02 -15.07
N ASN A 217 -11.57 -4.73 -13.91
CA ASN A 217 -10.35 -3.95 -13.72
C ASN A 217 -9.14 -4.89 -13.69
N LEU A 218 -8.47 -5.06 -14.84
CA LEU A 218 -7.50 -6.13 -15.06
C LEU A 218 -6.16 -5.60 -15.56
N VAL A 219 -5.10 -6.30 -15.19
CA VAL A 219 -3.74 -6.11 -15.72
C VAL A 219 -3.29 -7.41 -16.38
N MET A 220 -2.81 -7.32 -17.61
CA MET A 220 -2.34 -8.48 -18.37
C MET A 220 -0.83 -8.39 -18.54
N PHE A 221 -0.14 -9.47 -18.18
CA PHE A 221 1.31 -9.61 -18.30
C PHE A 221 1.68 -10.75 -19.27
N ASP A 222 2.89 -10.71 -19.81
CA ASP A 222 3.48 -11.86 -20.49
C ASP A 222 4.12 -12.84 -19.48
N HIS A 223 4.71 -13.93 -19.98
CA HIS A 223 5.36 -14.97 -19.16
C HIS A 223 6.61 -14.47 -18.41
N ASN A 224 7.18 -13.35 -18.82
CA ASN A 224 8.32 -12.69 -18.14
C ASN A 224 7.85 -11.55 -17.24
N TYR A 225 6.54 -11.46 -16.98
CA TYR A 225 5.91 -10.39 -16.21
C TYR A 225 6.13 -8.98 -16.78
N ASN A 226 6.29 -8.85 -18.10
CA ASN A 226 6.18 -7.54 -18.75
C ASN A 226 4.70 -7.18 -18.92
N LEU A 227 4.33 -5.96 -18.51
CA LEU A 227 2.97 -5.46 -18.70
C LEU A 227 2.63 -5.43 -20.21
N MET A 228 1.46 -5.96 -20.56
CA MET A 228 0.95 -5.99 -21.93
C MET A 228 -0.21 -5.01 -22.12
N LYS A 229 -1.22 -5.11 -21.24
CA LYS A 229 -2.46 -4.35 -21.33
C LYS A 229 -3.03 -4.06 -19.94
N THR A 230 -3.82 -3.00 -19.83
CA THR A 230 -4.72 -2.78 -18.70
C THR A 230 -6.15 -2.60 -19.18
N PHE A 231 -7.10 -2.99 -18.34
CA PHE A 231 -8.52 -2.85 -18.56
C PHE A 231 -9.13 -2.12 -17.36
N VAL A 232 -10.03 -1.18 -17.64
CA VAL A 232 -10.84 -0.48 -16.65
C VAL A 232 -12.30 -0.63 -17.05
N ASP A 233 -13.11 -1.18 -16.16
CA ASP A 233 -14.53 -1.54 -16.40
C ASP A 233 -14.72 -2.33 -17.71
N GLY A 234 -13.82 -3.30 -17.94
CA GLY A 234 -13.83 -4.16 -19.13
C GLY A 234 -13.32 -3.51 -20.42
N ARG A 235 -12.97 -2.22 -20.39
CA ARG A 235 -12.43 -1.50 -21.55
C ARG A 235 -10.92 -1.41 -21.48
N MET A 236 -10.24 -1.70 -22.59
CA MET A 236 -8.79 -1.57 -22.67
C MET A 236 -8.38 -0.10 -22.49
N ALA A 237 -7.68 0.20 -21.40
CA ALA A 237 -7.22 1.54 -21.05
C ALA A 237 -5.76 1.80 -21.46
N PHE A 238 -4.96 0.74 -21.55
CA PHE A 238 -3.56 0.82 -21.95
C PHE A 238 -3.11 -0.43 -22.71
N ARG A 239 -2.16 -0.26 -23.64
CA ARG A 239 -1.48 -1.34 -24.36
C ARG A 239 -0.04 -0.95 -24.64
N THR A 240 0.91 -1.83 -24.34
CA THR A 240 2.32 -1.57 -24.64
C THR A 240 2.65 -1.72 -26.11
N SER A 241 3.72 -1.06 -26.54
CA SER A 241 4.27 -1.19 -27.90
C SER A 241 4.75 -2.61 -28.21
N LEU A 242 5.13 -3.41 -27.21
CA LEU A 242 5.49 -4.84 -27.36
C LEU A 242 4.34 -5.64 -27.99
N CYS A 243 3.10 -5.25 -27.72
CA CYS A 243 1.92 -5.87 -28.32
C CYS A 243 1.68 -5.47 -29.79
N ARG A 244 2.41 -4.49 -30.37
CA ARG A 244 2.26 -4.10 -31.78
C ARG A 244 3.00 -5.04 -32.75
N LYS A 245 3.99 -5.82 -32.27
CA LYS A 245 4.85 -6.66 -33.13
C LYS A 245 4.28 -8.04 -33.49
N LYS A 246 3.12 -8.43 -32.96
CA LYS A 246 2.40 -9.64 -33.39
C LYS A 246 1.06 -9.28 -34.01
N SER A 247 1.09 -8.85 -35.26
CA SER A 247 -0.07 -8.82 -36.15
C SER A 247 0.21 -9.71 -37.36
N VAL A 248 0.43 -11.00 -37.12
CA VAL A 248 -0.01 -12.13 -37.96
C VAL A 248 -0.02 -13.35 -37.04
N VAL A 249 -1.17 -13.68 -36.47
CA VAL A 249 -1.49 -15.07 -36.15
C VAL A 249 -2.79 -15.30 -36.88
N SER A 250 -2.73 -16.17 -37.89
CA SER A 250 -3.84 -16.67 -38.65
C SER A 250 -4.94 -17.14 -37.71
N THR A 251 -6.17 -16.74 -38.03
CA THR A 251 -7.37 -17.43 -37.59
C THR A 251 -7.36 -18.83 -38.20
N GLU A 252 -6.78 -19.80 -37.52
CA GLU A 252 -7.12 -21.20 -37.73
C GLU A 252 -8.25 -21.55 -36.75
N SER A 253 -9.38 -21.88 -37.38
CA SER A 253 -10.60 -22.49 -36.86
C SER A 253 -10.54 -23.08 -35.46
N PHE A 254 -11.43 -22.60 -34.60
CA PHE A 254 -11.98 -23.41 -33.52
C PHE A 254 -12.69 -24.61 -34.14
N ASP A 255 -12.14 -25.80 -33.92
CA ASP A 255 -12.78 -27.06 -34.30
C ASP A 255 -13.86 -27.39 -33.25
N GLU A 256 -15.11 -27.39 -33.69
CA GLU A 256 -16.28 -27.81 -32.92
C GLU A 256 -16.26 -29.33 -32.78
N SER A 257 -15.69 -29.86 -31.70
CA SER A 257 -15.95 -31.26 -31.31
C SER A 257 -15.82 -31.49 -29.81
N PHE A 258 -16.82 -31.03 -29.04
CA PHE A 258 -17.20 -31.69 -27.80
C PHE A 258 -18.72 -31.60 -27.61
N ASN A 259 -19.42 -32.49 -28.31
CA ASN A 259 -20.76 -32.95 -27.98
C ASN A 259 -20.68 -34.47 -27.80
N MET A 260 -20.57 -34.92 -26.55
CA MET A 260 -21.24 -36.10 -25.94
C MET A 260 -20.83 -36.21 -24.48
#